data_AF-A0A1N6G1W8-F1
#
_entry.id   AF-A0A1N6G1W8-F1
#
_cell.length_a   1.000
_cell.length_b   1.000
_cell.length_c   1.000
_cell.angle_alpha   90.00
_cell.angle_beta   90.00
_cell.angle_gamma   90.00
#
_symmetry.space_group_name_H-M   'P 1'
#
loop_
_entity.id
_entity.type
_entity.pdbx_description
1 polymer ?
#
loop_
_entity_poly.entity_id
_entity_poly.type
_entity_poly.pdbx_seq_one_letter_code
_entity_poly.pdbx_strand_id
1 'polypeptide(L)'
;MIRSFVRSSILTVLAASAVFASGMPFPVAENGKVLLKEKDSPYVLEQGVVVGEKDSLVIEPGVTVLMGEFAKLMIQGTIKIAGTNDKPVVFSGADSVANWNGFHIMSSARPFEIKNLTVENAFRNTIFRSSGTLENVSFFNNYYGLWVDESPDVTLVHCTFAHNRYAISVRAGRVVSNGSNVSENVYGLYLESGGKLDGDTDLIRNNQESDIRSEAADLKLSKKRVRRNVWHNIESRF
;
A
#
# COMPACT_ATOMS: atom_id res chain seq x y z
N MET A 1 22.25 13.42 -63.96
CA MET A 1 21.54 12.23 -63.47
C MET A 1 21.54 12.30 -61.94
N ILE A 2 20.36 12.57 -61.37
CA ILE A 2 19.90 12.43 -59.97
C ILE A 2 20.64 13.20 -58.85
N ARG A 3 20.02 14.30 -58.39
CA ARG A 3 20.25 14.93 -57.07
C ARG A 3 19.33 14.27 -56.05
N SER A 4 19.89 13.72 -54.98
CA SER A 4 19.18 13.13 -53.85
C SER A 4 18.62 14.22 -52.91
N PHE A 5 17.29 14.34 -52.82
CA PHE A 5 16.61 15.08 -51.77
C PHE A 5 16.31 14.13 -50.61
N VAL A 6 16.97 14.32 -49.46
CA VAL A 6 16.57 13.70 -48.20
C VAL A 6 15.48 14.59 -47.60
N ARG A 7 14.23 14.13 -47.60
CA ARG A 7 13.15 14.74 -46.83
C ARG A 7 13.38 14.39 -45.35
N SER A 8 13.75 15.38 -44.55
CA SER A 8 13.73 15.29 -43.09
C SER A 8 12.27 15.30 -42.62
N SER A 9 11.73 14.13 -42.32
CA SER A 9 10.44 14.00 -41.64
C SER A 9 10.65 14.36 -40.16
N ILE A 10 10.20 15.55 -39.76
CA ILE A 10 10.09 15.93 -38.35
C ILE A 10 9.02 15.03 -37.73
N LEU A 11 9.43 14.09 -36.91
CA LEU A 11 8.53 13.27 -36.10
C LEU A 11 8.07 14.15 -34.92
N THR A 12 6.90 14.78 -35.05
CA THR A 12 6.27 15.46 -33.93
C THR A 12 5.86 14.40 -32.92
N VAL A 13 6.63 14.23 -31.84
CA VAL A 13 6.21 13.42 -30.70
C VAL A 13 5.06 14.18 -30.05
N LEU A 14 3.83 13.77 -30.34
CA LEU A 14 2.67 14.18 -29.56
C LEU A 14 2.87 13.53 -28.18
N ALA A 15 3.24 14.32 -27.19
CA ALA A 15 3.12 13.89 -25.80
C ALA A 15 1.63 13.61 -25.58
N ALA A 16 1.26 12.34 -25.44
CA ALA A 16 -0.07 11.98 -25.02
C ALA A 16 -0.26 12.55 -23.62
N SER A 17 -0.95 13.69 -23.54
CA SER A 17 -1.49 14.18 -22.28
C SER A 17 -2.52 13.15 -21.88
N ALA A 18 -2.19 12.27 -20.93
CA ALA A 18 -3.19 11.45 -20.26
C ALA A 18 -4.19 12.44 -19.65
N VAL A 19 -5.37 12.51 -20.24
CA VAL A 19 -6.50 13.23 -19.66
C VAL A 19 -6.81 12.50 -18.37
N PHE A 20 -6.39 13.05 -17.22
CA PHE A 20 -6.82 12.51 -15.94
C PHE A 20 -8.35 12.53 -15.93
N ALA A 21 -8.93 11.38 -15.59
CA ALA A 21 -10.35 11.23 -15.34
C ALA A 21 -10.83 12.34 -14.38
N SER A 22 -12.08 12.75 -14.52
CA SER A 22 -12.76 13.91 -13.92
C SER A 22 -12.85 13.95 -12.37
N GLY A 23 -11.78 13.61 -11.65
CA GLY A 23 -11.74 13.62 -10.19
C GLY A 23 -11.24 14.94 -9.62
N MET A 24 -11.61 15.18 -8.37
CA MET A 24 -11.15 16.33 -7.60
C MET A 24 -9.67 16.18 -7.25
N PRO A 25 -8.85 17.25 -7.28
CA PRO A 25 -7.48 17.14 -6.79
C PRO A 25 -7.46 16.75 -5.31
N PHE A 26 -6.50 15.93 -4.92
CA PHE A 26 -6.33 15.56 -3.51
C PHE A 26 -6.14 16.82 -2.65
N PRO A 27 -6.95 17.01 -1.58
CA PRO A 27 -6.96 18.26 -0.85
C PRO A 27 -5.68 18.46 -0.03
N VAL A 28 -5.31 19.73 0.14
CA VAL A 28 -4.28 20.14 1.12
C VAL A 28 -4.91 20.30 2.51
N ALA A 29 -4.07 20.36 3.54
CA ALA A 29 -4.56 20.57 4.90
C ALA A 29 -5.12 21.98 5.08
N GLU A 30 -6.35 22.08 5.60
CA GLU A 30 -6.99 23.32 6.02
C GLU A 30 -7.27 23.24 7.53
N ASN A 31 -6.76 24.23 8.29
CA ASN A 31 -6.90 24.28 9.75
C ASN A 31 -6.49 22.97 10.46
N GLY A 32 -5.38 22.36 10.03
CA GLY A 32 -4.88 21.10 10.62
C GLY A 32 -5.60 19.85 10.14
N LYS A 33 -6.35 19.91 9.03
CA LYS A 33 -7.16 18.79 8.55
C LYS A 33 -7.16 18.67 7.03
N VAL A 34 -6.79 17.49 6.55
CA VAL A 34 -7.05 17.01 5.19
C VAL A 34 -8.36 16.22 5.24
N LEU A 35 -9.42 16.75 4.63
CA LEU A 35 -10.77 16.18 4.67
C LEU A 35 -11.21 15.76 3.27
N LEU A 36 -11.53 14.47 3.10
CA LEU A 36 -12.11 13.93 1.88
C LEU A 36 -13.57 13.58 2.13
N LYS A 37 -14.46 14.14 1.32
CA LYS A 37 -15.91 13.98 1.41
C LYS A 37 -16.44 13.10 0.29
N GLU A 38 -17.46 12.29 0.59
CA GLU A 38 -18.06 11.39 -0.40
C GLU A 38 -18.56 12.16 -1.64
N LYS A 39 -19.21 13.31 -1.43
CA LYS A 39 -19.82 14.12 -2.49
C LYS A 39 -18.83 14.66 -3.54
N ASP A 40 -17.55 14.70 -3.20
CA ASP A 40 -16.46 15.25 -4.01
C ASP A 40 -15.58 14.12 -4.60
N SER A 41 -15.94 12.85 -4.33
CA SER A 41 -15.28 11.66 -4.86
C SER A 41 -15.55 11.50 -6.38
N PRO A 42 -14.58 10.99 -7.18
CA PRO A 42 -13.27 10.51 -6.77
C PRO A 42 -12.25 11.65 -6.59
N TYR A 43 -11.27 11.44 -5.72
CA TYR A 43 -10.09 12.28 -5.60
C TYR A 43 -8.93 11.73 -6.43
N VAL A 44 -8.10 12.60 -6.99
CA VAL A 44 -6.89 12.23 -7.74
C VAL A 44 -5.67 12.75 -6.99
N LEU A 45 -4.78 11.84 -6.63
CA LEU A 45 -3.48 12.13 -6.03
C LEU A 45 -2.41 11.81 -7.08
N GLU A 46 -2.00 12.81 -7.85
CA GLU A 46 -1.08 12.62 -8.98
C GLU A 46 0.37 12.33 -8.56
N GLN A 47 0.81 12.84 -7.41
CA GLN A 47 2.22 12.80 -6.96
C GLN A 47 2.37 12.34 -5.50
N GLY A 48 3.27 12.95 -4.71
CA GLY A 48 3.43 12.67 -3.30
C GLY A 48 2.69 13.68 -2.43
N VAL A 49 1.95 13.21 -1.41
CA VAL A 49 1.37 14.06 -0.36
C VAL A 49 1.86 13.59 1.00
N VAL A 50 2.19 14.55 1.86
CA VAL A 50 2.50 14.31 3.28
C VAL A 50 1.42 14.96 4.13
N VAL A 51 0.72 14.16 4.94
CA VAL A 51 -0.13 14.65 6.03
C VAL A 51 0.76 14.81 7.25
N GLY A 52 1.15 16.05 7.54
CA GLY A 52 2.16 16.35 8.56
C GLY A 52 1.73 15.98 9.97
N GLU A 53 2.69 15.92 10.89
CA GLU A 53 2.48 15.51 12.31
C GLU A 53 1.38 16.30 13.04
N LYS A 54 1.15 17.56 12.64
CA LYS A 54 0.12 18.44 13.23
C LYS A 54 -1.23 18.35 12.54
N ASP A 55 -1.29 17.68 11.40
CA ASP A 55 -2.49 17.55 10.59
C ASP A 55 -3.23 16.25 10.88
N SER A 56 -4.47 16.18 10.40
CA SER A 56 -5.30 14.98 10.46
C SER A 56 -5.82 14.62 9.09
N LEU A 57 -5.75 13.34 8.71
CA LEU A 57 -6.42 12.81 7.53
C LEU A 57 -7.75 12.19 7.95
N VAL A 58 -8.84 12.73 7.42
CA VAL A 58 -10.20 12.22 7.67
C VAL A 58 -10.86 11.93 6.33
N ILE A 59 -11.30 10.68 6.16
CA ILE A 59 -11.94 10.21 4.93
C ILE A 59 -13.34 9.68 5.26
N GLU A 60 -14.36 10.29 4.64
CA GLU A 60 -15.75 9.85 4.75
C GLU A 60 -15.99 8.50 4.04
N PRO A 61 -17.00 7.72 4.46
CA PRO A 61 -17.40 6.51 3.75
C PRO A 61 -17.69 6.77 2.26
N GLY A 62 -17.37 5.80 1.40
CA GLY A 62 -17.66 5.86 -0.05
C GLY A 62 -16.65 6.67 -0.88
N VAL A 63 -15.64 7.27 -0.25
CA VAL A 63 -14.59 7.99 -0.99
C VAL A 63 -13.71 7.03 -1.78
N THR A 64 -13.43 7.38 -3.03
CA THR A 64 -12.41 6.76 -3.87
C THR A 64 -11.26 7.73 -4.08
N VAL A 65 -10.03 7.25 -3.92
CA VAL A 65 -8.79 7.98 -4.21
C VAL A 65 -8.03 7.24 -5.31
N LEU A 66 -7.89 7.90 -6.46
CA LEU A 66 -7.14 7.46 -7.61
C LEU A 66 -5.69 7.95 -7.49
N MET A 67 -4.76 7.01 -7.46
CA MET A 67 -3.35 7.25 -7.23
C MET A 67 -2.60 7.28 -8.56
N GLY A 68 -1.94 8.38 -8.87
CA GLY A 68 -1.07 8.49 -10.03
C GLY A 68 0.09 7.50 -9.99
N GLU A 69 0.74 7.32 -11.14
CA GLU A 69 1.96 6.52 -11.23
C GLU A 69 3.01 7.04 -10.23
N PHE A 70 3.62 6.13 -9.44
CA PHE A 70 4.55 6.45 -8.35
C PHE A 70 3.99 7.37 -7.24
N ALA A 71 2.68 7.67 -7.24
CA ALA A 71 2.07 8.51 -6.24
C ALA A 71 2.19 7.90 -4.84
N LYS A 72 2.35 8.74 -3.82
CA LYS A 72 2.66 8.33 -2.46
C LYS A 72 1.87 9.15 -1.45
N LEU A 73 1.18 8.47 -0.54
CA LEU A 73 0.53 9.11 0.60
C LEU A 73 1.29 8.77 1.88
N MET A 74 1.99 9.75 2.45
CA MET A 74 2.69 9.62 3.73
C MET A 74 1.87 10.30 4.82
N ILE A 75 1.59 9.57 5.90
CA ILE A 75 0.78 10.06 7.02
C ILE A 75 1.64 10.05 8.28
N GLN A 76 2.05 11.24 8.71
CA GLN A 76 2.76 11.46 9.98
C GLN A 76 1.80 11.94 11.07
N GLY A 77 0.74 12.64 10.68
CA GLY A 77 -0.36 13.06 11.55
C GLY A 77 -1.36 11.95 11.89
N THR A 78 -2.47 12.31 12.51
CA THR A 78 -3.52 11.35 12.87
C THR A 78 -4.36 10.96 11.67
N ILE A 79 -4.84 9.72 11.62
CA ILE A 79 -5.68 9.22 10.53
C ILE A 79 -6.97 8.60 11.04
N LYS A 80 -8.07 8.87 10.33
CA LYS A 80 -9.35 8.22 10.50
C LYS A 80 -9.98 7.94 9.14
N ILE A 81 -10.10 6.66 8.79
CA ILE A 81 -10.83 6.20 7.60
C ILE A 81 -12.05 5.44 8.10
N ALA A 82 -13.23 5.99 7.84
CA ALA A 82 -14.48 5.49 8.40
C ALA A 82 -15.40 4.91 7.31
N GLY A 83 -14.86 4.05 6.43
CA GLY A 83 -15.69 3.32 5.48
C GLY A 83 -16.73 2.45 6.18
N THR A 84 -17.74 2.01 5.43
CA THR A 84 -18.72 1.01 5.88
C THR A 84 -18.79 -0.16 4.89
N ASN A 85 -19.46 -1.25 5.25
CA ASN A 85 -19.70 -2.37 4.33
C ASN A 85 -20.42 -1.92 3.04
N ASP A 86 -21.39 -1.01 3.17
CA ASP A 86 -22.16 -0.51 2.03
C ASP A 86 -21.41 0.56 1.22
N LYS A 87 -20.48 1.25 1.87
CA LYS A 87 -19.71 2.37 1.31
C LYS A 87 -18.24 2.28 1.74
N PRO A 88 -17.49 1.30 1.22
CA PRO A 88 -16.07 1.18 1.52
C PRO A 88 -15.30 2.39 0.97
N VAL A 89 -14.18 2.71 1.59
CA VAL A 89 -13.19 3.64 1.02
C VAL A 89 -12.24 2.85 0.12
N VAL A 90 -11.84 3.42 -1.02
CA VAL A 90 -10.97 2.76 -2.00
C VAL A 90 -9.74 3.60 -2.31
N PHE A 91 -8.55 3.01 -2.19
CA PHE A 91 -7.32 3.51 -2.80
C PHE A 91 -6.91 2.58 -3.95
N SER A 92 -6.83 3.12 -5.15
CA SER A 92 -6.50 2.36 -6.37
C SER A 92 -5.59 3.15 -7.29
N GLY A 93 -4.79 2.46 -8.10
CA GLY A 93 -4.04 3.09 -9.19
C GLY A 93 -5.00 3.73 -10.20
N ALA A 94 -4.67 4.94 -10.65
CA ALA A 94 -5.42 5.64 -11.69
C ALA A 94 -5.30 4.95 -13.07
N ASP A 95 -4.25 4.15 -13.25
CA ASP A 95 -4.03 3.27 -14.39
C ASP A 95 -3.88 1.82 -13.89
N SER A 96 -4.50 0.88 -14.61
CA SER A 96 -4.38 -0.56 -14.38
C SER A 96 -2.97 -1.13 -14.56
N VAL A 97 -2.08 -0.41 -15.25
CA VAL A 97 -0.72 -0.88 -15.59
C VAL A 97 0.33 -0.35 -14.63
N ALA A 98 0.15 0.87 -14.13
CA ALA A 98 1.16 1.59 -13.36
C ALA A 98 0.86 1.52 -11.86
N ASN A 99 1.78 0.92 -11.09
CA ASN A 99 1.64 0.83 -9.65
C ASN A 99 1.96 2.18 -8.98
N TRP A 100 1.16 2.56 -7.99
CA TRP A 100 1.47 3.65 -7.08
C TRP A 100 2.35 3.14 -5.93
N ASN A 101 3.05 4.02 -5.22
CA ASN A 101 4.05 3.60 -4.23
C ASN A 101 3.43 2.95 -2.98
N GLY A 102 2.19 3.29 -2.65
CA GLY A 102 1.48 2.82 -1.46
C GLY A 102 1.17 3.92 -0.46
N PHE A 103 0.38 3.56 0.56
CA PHE A 103 0.12 4.43 1.71
C PHE A 103 1.07 4.05 2.85
N HIS A 104 1.64 5.06 3.51
CA HIS A 104 2.63 4.86 4.56
C HIS A 104 2.20 5.59 5.83
N ILE A 105 1.85 4.83 6.86
CA ILE A 105 1.53 5.35 8.18
C ILE A 105 2.81 5.37 9.01
N MET A 106 3.19 6.57 9.44
CA MET A 106 4.37 6.87 10.23
C MET A 106 4.01 7.83 11.36
N SER A 107 2.89 7.55 12.06
CA SER A 107 2.36 8.39 13.11
C SER A 107 2.53 7.76 14.49
N SER A 108 3.29 8.43 15.35
CA SER A 108 3.38 8.11 16.77
C SER A 108 2.41 8.94 17.62
N ALA A 109 1.58 9.78 17.01
CA ALA A 109 0.75 10.74 17.73
C ALA A 109 -0.40 10.06 18.50
N ARG A 110 -1.13 9.16 17.82
CA ARG A 110 -2.23 8.34 18.36
C ARG A 110 -2.37 7.06 17.55
N PRO A 111 -2.93 5.98 18.14
CA PRO A 111 -3.26 4.79 17.37
C PRO A 111 -4.20 5.12 16.19
N PHE A 112 -3.95 4.53 15.03
CA PHE A 112 -4.83 4.70 13.86
C PHE A 112 -6.08 3.81 13.96
N GLU A 113 -7.18 4.27 13.37
CA GLU A 113 -8.42 3.52 13.19
C GLU A 113 -8.84 3.61 11.72
N ILE A 114 -8.78 2.47 11.03
CA ILE A 114 -9.12 2.36 9.61
C ILE A 114 -10.12 1.24 9.45
N LYS A 115 -11.28 1.55 8.87
CA LYS A 115 -12.38 0.61 8.68
C LYS A 115 -12.83 0.57 7.22
N ASN A 116 -13.16 -0.64 6.74
CA ASN A 116 -13.78 -0.88 5.43
C ASN A 116 -13.03 -0.18 4.30
N LEU A 117 -11.76 -0.53 4.18
CA LEU A 117 -10.85 0.04 3.19
C LEU A 117 -10.45 -1.02 2.18
N THR A 118 -10.44 -0.67 0.90
CA THR A 118 -9.81 -1.48 -0.15
C THR A 118 -8.57 -0.76 -0.67
N VAL A 119 -7.45 -1.49 -0.75
CA VAL A 119 -6.17 -1.00 -1.25
C VAL A 119 -5.70 -1.92 -2.35
N GLU A 120 -5.61 -1.40 -3.56
CA GLU A 120 -5.28 -2.18 -4.73
C GLU A 120 -4.21 -1.55 -5.63
N ASN A 121 -3.47 -2.41 -6.33
CA ASN A 121 -2.44 -2.04 -7.31
C ASN A 121 -1.32 -1.14 -6.73
N ALA A 122 -1.02 -1.29 -5.43
CA ALA A 122 0.09 -0.60 -4.79
C ALA A 122 1.38 -1.41 -4.87
N PHE A 123 2.51 -0.71 -4.91
CA PHE A 123 3.80 -1.34 -4.68
C PHE A 123 3.96 -1.77 -3.22
N ARG A 124 3.89 -0.85 -2.25
CA ARG A 124 4.08 -1.21 -0.84
C ARG A 124 3.31 -0.34 0.12
N ASN A 125 2.37 -0.94 0.84
CA ASN A 125 1.71 -0.29 1.97
C ASN A 125 2.50 -0.54 3.26
N THR A 126 2.71 0.51 4.06
CA THR A 126 3.62 0.43 5.21
C THR A 126 2.97 0.98 6.47
N ILE A 127 3.18 0.28 7.57
CA ILE A 127 3.00 0.80 8.92
C ILE A 127 4.36 0.78 9.59
N PHE A 128 4.88 1.96 9.93
CA PHE A 128 6.20 2.14 10.51
C PHE A 128 6.11 2.91 11.83
N ARG A 129 6.70 2.39 12.91
CA ARG A 129 6.70 3.01 14.24
C ARG A 129 5.33 3.54 14.68
N SER A 130 4.29 2.80 14.32
CA SER A 130 2.89 3.19 14.53
C SER A 130 2.11 1.99 15.06
N SER A 131 1.07 2.26 15.83
CA SER A 131 0.15 1.23 16.33
C SER A 131 -1.27 1.59 15.93
N GLY A 132 -2.17 0.61 15.85
CA GLY A 132 -3.55 0.86 15.48
C GLY A 132 -4.29 -0.38 14.98
N THR A 133 -5.51 -0.16 14.50
CA THR A 133 -6.40 -1.22 14.03
C THR A 133 -6.79 -1.00 12.58
N LEU A 134 -6.63 -2.05 11.78
CA LEU A 134 -7.25 -2.24 10.47
C LEU A 134 -8.44 -3.19 10.65
N GLU A 135 -9.66 -2.71 10.38
CA GLU A 135 -10.89 -3.48 10.50
C GLU A 135 -11.58 -3.60 9.14
N ASN A 136 -11.85 -4.83 8.68
CA ASN A 136 -12.43 -5.10 7.37
C ASN A 136 -11.66 -4.42 6.22
N VAL A 137 -10.34 -4.55 6.21
CA VAL A 137 -9.48 -3.99 5.16
C VAL A 137 -9.09 -5.08 4.16
N SER A 138 -9.23 -4.78 2.87
CA SER A 138 -8.83 -5.64 1.76
C SER A 138 -7.57 -5.11 1.09
N PHE A 139 -6.53 -5.94 1.05
CA PHE A 139 -5.32 -5.69 0.28
C PHE A 139 -5.30 -6.63 -0.91
N PHE A 140 -5.48 -6.08 -2.11
CA PHE A 140 -5.64 -6.85 -3.34
C PHE A 140 -4.63 -6.45 -4.41
N ASN A 141 -4.00 -7.42 -5.07
CA ASN A 141 -3.09 -7.16 -6.20
C ASN A 141 -1.97 -6.15 -5.90
N ASN A 142 -1.44 -6.15 -4.67
CA ASN A 142 -0.30 -5.31 -4.29
C ASN A 142 1.00 -6.12 -4.36
N TYR A 143 2.13 -5.43 -4.58
CA TYR A 143 3.42 -6.11 -4.46
C TYR A 143 3.73 -6.45 -2.99
N TYR A 144 3.50 -5.52 -2.05
CA TYR A 144 3.33 -5.80 -0.63
C TYR A 144 1.93 -5.36 -0.19
N GLY A 145 1.09 -6.32 0.23
CA GLY A 145 -0.20 -6.05 0.84
C GLY A 145 -0.02 -5.16 2.05
N LEU A 146 0.73 -5.64 3.05
CA LEU A 146 1.11 -4.85 4.22
C LEU A 146 2.52 -5.18 4.69
N TRP A 147 3.35 -4.14 4.85
CA TRP A 147 4.65 -4.23 5.51
C TRP A 147 4.61 -3.50 6.85
N VAL A 148 4.78 -4.25 7.93
CA VAL A 148 4.80 -3.74 9.31
C VAL A 148 6.25 -3.71 9.79
N ASP A 149 6.74 -2.54 10.15
CA ASP A 149 8.13 -2.34 10.54
C ASP A 149 8.23 -1.49 11.81
N GLU A 150 9.08 -1.92 12.76
CA GLU A 150 9.31 -1.24 14.05
C GLU A 150 8.00 -0.84 14.79
N SER A 151 6.93 -1.60 14.57
CA SER A 151 5.58 -1.26 15.02
C SER A 151 5.12 -2.27 16.07
N PRO A 152 4.96 -1.84 17.34
CA PRO A 152 4.86 -2.77 18.45
C PRO A 152 3.51 -3.48 18.54
N ASP A 153 2.43 -2.90 18.01
CA ASP A 153 1.10 -3.51 18.03
C ASP A 153 0.25 -3.00 16.86
N VAL A 154 0.12 -3.81 15.81
CA VAL A 154 -0.82 -3.61 14.70
C VAL A 154 -1.89 -4.69 14.75
N THR A 155 -3.15 -4.31 14.89
CA THR A 155 -4.27 -5.26 14.95
C THR A 155 -4.97 -5.36 13.59
N LEU A 156 -5.17 -6.58 13.11
CA LEU A 156 -5.97 -6.90 11.94
C LEU A 156 -7.25 -7.59 12.39
N VAL A 157 -8.40 -7.02 12.05
CA VAL A 157 -9.71 -7.58 12.36
C VAL A 157 -10.46 -7.79 11.05
N HIS A 158 -10.80 -9.03 10.72
CA HIS A 158 -11.55 -9.36 9.50
C HIS A 158 -10.94 -8.81 8.21
N CYS A 159 -9.61 -8.74 8.15
CA CYS A 159 -8.90 -8.27 6.96
C CYS A 159 -8.75 -9.39 5.92
N THR A 160 -8.62 -9.02 4.65
CA THR A 160 -8.40 -9.97 3.55
C THR A 160 -7.14 -9.58 2.78
N PHE A 161 -6.29 -10.57 2.52
CA PHE A 161 -5.11 -10.41 1.68
C PHE A 161 -5.18 -11.43 0.55
N ALA A 162 -5.32 -10.97 -0.69
CA ALA A 162 -5.40 -11.84 -1.87
C ALA A 162 -4.66 -11.26 -3.08
N HIS A 163 -4.10 -12.14 -3.91
CA HIS A 163 -3.37 -11.81 -5.13
C HIS A 163 -2.18 -10.85 -4.94
N ASN A 164 -1.66 -10.73 -3.72
CA ASN A 164 -0.47 -9.96 -3.46
C ASN A 164 0.79 -10.80 -3.77
N ARG A 165 1.90 -10.15 -4.11
CA ARG A 165 3.19 -10.86 -4.15
C ARG A 165 3.63 -11.25 -2.74
N TYR A 166 3.59 -10.33 -1.79
CA TYR A 166 3.72 -10.61 -0.36
C TYR A 166 2.47 -10.07 0.33
N ALA A 167 1.69 -10.93 0.98
CA ALA A 167 0.50 -10.46 1.70
C ALA A 167 0.88 -9.66 2.94
N ILE A 168 1.63 -10.27 3.87
CA ILE A 168 2.06 -9.64 5.11
C ILE A 168 3.55 -9.87 5.30
N SER A 169 4.31 -8.79 5.51
CA SER A 169 5.69 -8.87 6.00
C SER A 169 5.83 -8.11 7.31
N VAL A 170 6.52 -8.70 8.30
CA VAL A 170 6.68 -8.12 9.64
C VAL A 170 8.15 -8.09 10.02
N ARG A 171 8.68 -6.91 10.34
CA ARG A 171 10.05 -6.69 10.81
C ARG A 171 10.05 -5.90 12.12
N ALA A 172 10.82 -6.36 13.12
CA ALA A 172 10.95 -5.67 14.41
C ALA A 172 9.62 -5.18 15.03
N GLY A 173 8.53 -5.92 14.80
CA GLY A 173 7.18 -5.50 15.10
C GLY A 173 6.27 -6.69 15.34
N ARG A 174 5.03 -6.40 15.73
CA ARG A 174 4.04 -7.42 16.08
C ARG A 174 2.69 -7.11 15.45
N VAL A 175 2.15 -8.12 14.78
CA VAL A 175 0.79 -8.13 14.25
C VAL A 175 -0.07 -9.05 15.11
N VAL A 176 -1.26 -8.60 15.49
CA VAL A 176 -2.28 -9.45 16.11
C VAL A 176 -3.43 -9.57 15.12
N SER A 177 -3.72 -10.79 14.67
CA SER A 177 -4.78 -11.06 13.72
C SER A 177 -5.96 -11.74 14.41
N ASN A 178 -7.17 -11.27 14.10
CA ASN A 178 -8.43 -11.87 14.53
C ASN A 178 -9.41 -11.98 13.36
N GLY A 179 -9.64 -13.19 12.88
CA GLY A 179 -10.53 -13.51 11.77
C GLY A 179 -10.09 -12.92 10.42
N SER A 180 -8.79 -12.68 10.20
CA SER A 180 -8.27 -12.21 8.90
C SER A 180 -7.81 -13.38 8.03
N ASN A 181 -8.13 -13.35 6.75
CA ASN A 181 -7.82 -14.41 5.79
C ASN A 181 -6.67 -14.01 4.85
N VAL A 182 -5.71 -14.91 4.67
CA VAL A 182 -4.54 -14.70 3.80
C VAL A 182 -4.40 -15.89 2.84
N SER A 183 -4.90 -15.73 1.63
CA SER A 183 -4.94 -16.78 0.62
C SER A 183 -4.73 -16.24 -0.79
N GLU A 184 -4.33 -17.10 -1.73
CA GLU A 184 -4.16 -16.73 -3.14
C GLU A 184 -3.11 -15.63 -3.38
N ASN A 185 -2.17 -15.47 -2.45
CA ASN A 185 -0.98 -14.65 -2.62
C ASN A 185 0.17 -15.52 -3.11
N VAL A 186 1.24 -14.91 -3.62
CA VAL A 186 2.46 -15.68 -3.88
C VAL A 186 3.07 -16.13 -2.56
N TYR A 187 3.31 -15.20 -1.64
CA TYR A 187 3.73 -15.46 -0.26
C TYR A 187 2.70 -14.92 0.72
N GLY A 188 2.25 -15.74 1.67
CA GLY A 188 1.30 -15.35 2.71
C GLY A 188 1.94 -14.42 3.76
N LEU A 189 2.62 -15.01 4.74
CA LEU A 189 3.33 -14.30 5.80
C LEU A 189 4.84 -14.46 5.67
N TYR A 190 5.56 -13.35 5.73
CA TYR A 190 7.01 -13.31 5.88
C TYR A 190 7.43 -12.65 7.20
N LEU A 191 8.03 -13.43 8.09
CA LEU A 191 8.58 -12.94 9.35
C LEU A 191 10.07 -12.61 9.17
N GLU A 192 10.37 -11.31 9.08
CA GLU A 192 11.72 -10.78 9.10
C GLU A 192 12.28 -10.75 10.54
N SER A 193 13.55 -10.39 10.69
CA SER A 193 14.20 -10.26 11.99
C SER A 193 13.34 -9.49 13.01
N GLY A 194 12.98 -10.18 14.10
CA GLY A 194 12.19 -9.61 15.21
C GLY A 194 10.69 -9.47 14.94
N GLY A 195 10.21 -9.84 13.75
CA GLY A 195 8.78 -9.83 13.41
C GLY A 195 8.01 -10.95 14.09
N LYS A 196 6.76 -10.66 14.46
CA LYS A 196 5.82 -11.62 15.05
C LYS A 196 4.42 -11.43 14.49
N LEU A 197 3.70 -12.52 14.34
CA LEU A 197 2.26 -12.52 14.10
C LEU A 197 1.61 -13.48 15.11
N ASP A 198 0.61 -12.99 15.84
CA ASP A 198 -0.20 -13.75 16.78
C ASP A 198 -1.63 -13.88 16.25
N GLY A 199 -2.23 -15.07 16.34
CA GLY A 199 -3.59 -15.34 15.86
C GLY A 199 -3.67 -15.68 14.37
N ASP A 200 -4.76 -16.32 13.95
CA ASP A 200 -5.10 -16.65 12.55
C ASP A 200 -4.03 -17.37 11.70
N THR A 201 -3.03 -18.02 12.29
CA THR A 201 -2.01 -18.73 11.50
C THR A 201 -2.61 -19.82 10.61
N ASP A 202 -3.71 -20.44 11.05
CA ASP A 202 -4.45 -21.46 10.28
C ASP A 202 -5.28 -20.86 9.12
N LEU A 203 -5.50 -19.54 9.12
CA LEU A 203 -6.16 -18.80 8.04
C LEU A 203 -5.16 -18.27 7.00
N ILE A 204 -3.87 -18.53 7.19
CA ILE A 204 -2.82 -18.29 6.20
C ILE A 204 -2.61 -19.59 5.44
N ARG A 205 -3.29 -19.73 4.31
CA ARG A 205 -3.35 -20.99 3.56
C ARG A 205 -3.63 -20.75 2.08
N ASN A 206 -3.29 -21.73 1.25
CA ASN A 206 -3.50 -21.69 -0.20
C ASN A 206 -2.76 -20.51 -0.88
N ASN A 207 -1.56 -20.18 -0.40
CA ASN A 207 -0.63 -19.29 -1.08
C ASN A 207 0.32 -20.12 -1.97
N GLN A 208 0.80 -19.52 -3.08
CA GLN A 208 1.43 -20.28 -4.16
C GLN A 208 2.79 -20.87 -3.79
N GLU A 209 3.66 -20.07 -3.18
CA GLU A 209 5.04 -20.45 -2.87
C GLU A 209 5.23 -20.80 -1.39
N SER A 210 4.58 -20.06 -0.49
CA SER A 210 4.64 -20.33 0.94
C SER A 210 3.50 -19.64 1.67
N ASP A 211 2.84 -20.36 2.58
CA ASP A 211 1.89 -19.79 3.52
C ASP A 211 2.60 -18.97 4.59
N ILE A 212 3.56 -19.58 5.31
CA ILE A 212 4.33 -18.91 6.36
C ILE A 212 5.83 -19.16 6.15
N ARG A 213 6.61 -18.08 6.10
CA ARG A 213 8.06 -18.09 5.91
C ARG A 213 8.73 -17.18 6.95
N SER A 214 9.98 -17.48 7.30
CA SER A 214 10.78 -16.58 8.16
C SER A 214 12.20 -16.43 7.64
N GLU A 215 12.76 -15.23 7.79
CA GLU A 215 14.15 -14.91 7.44
C GLU A 215 15.12 -15.84 8.20
N ALA A 216 14.82 -16.13 9.46
CA ALA A 216 15.63 -17.03 10.29
C ALA A 216 15.67 -18.47 9.73
N ALA A 217 14.57 -18.98 9.18
CA ALA A 217 14.53 -20.29 8.53
C ALA A 217 15.30 -20.27 7.20
N ASP A 218 15.15 -19.21 6.41
CA ASP A 218 15.85 -19.05 5.13
C ASP A 218 17.37 -18.99 5.30
N LEU A 219 17.83 -18.25 6.31
CA LEU A 219 19.25 -18.13 6.62
C LEU A 219 19.88 -19.48 6.99
N LYS A 220 19.14 -20.36 7.70
CA LYS A 220 19.58 -21.72 8.03
C LYS A 220 19.67 -22.63 6.80
N LEU A 221 18.75 -22.48 5.85
CA LEU A 221 18.72 -23.26 4.61
C LEU A 221 19.77 -22.77 3.60
N SER A 222 20.15 -21.50 3.65
CA SER A 222 21.18 -20.95 2.77
C SER A 222 22.59 -21.38 3.22
N LYS A 223 23.26 -22.24 2.43
CA LYS A 223 24.72 -22.52 2.60
C LYS A 223 25.61 -21.31 2.29
N LYS A 224 25.04 -20.19 1.82
CA LYS A 224 25.69 -18.91 1.57
C LYS A 224 24.86 -17.84 2.25
N ARG A 225 25.46 -17.19 3.26
CA ARG A 225 25.02 -15.93 3.92
C ARG A 225 24.05 -15.17 3.01
N VAL A 226 22.73 -15.32 3.21
CA VAL A 226 21.73 -14.57 2.44
C VAL A 226 22.14 -13.11 2.60
N ARG A 227 22.55 -12.48 1.49
CA ARG A 227 22.87 -11.05 1.52
C ARG A 227 21.53 -10.39 1.88
N ARG A 228 21.46 -9.71 3.03
CA ARG A 228 20.28 -8.90 3.46
C ARG A 228 19.73 -8.03 2.32
N ASN A 229 20.60 -7.71 1.37
CA ASN A 229 20.32 -6.90 0.19
C ASN A 229 19.53 -7.62 -0.92
N VAL A 230 19.31 -8.94 -0.93
CA VAL A 230 18.53 -9.57 -2.03
C VAL A 230 17.06 -9.13 -1.98
N TRP A 231 16.49 -9.03 -0.78
CA TRP A 231 15.11 -8.57 -0.60
C TRP A 231 14.98 -7.05 -0.82
N HIS A 232 15.95 -6.25 -0.34
CA HIS A 232 16.01 -4.80 -0.61
C HIS A 232 16.42 -4.44 -2.05
N ASN A 233 17.12 -5.31 -2.80
CA ASN A 233 17.51 -5.04 -4.20
C ASN A 233 16.37 -5.29 -5.21
N ILE A 234 15.29 -5.95 -4.80
CA ILE A 234 14.06 -5.93 -5.60
C ILE A 234 13.38 -4.55 -5.46
N GLU A 235 13.60 -3.84 -4.34
CA GLU A 235 13.09 -2.48 -4.09
C GLU A 235 13.88 -1.39 -4.82
N SER A 236 15.07 -1.66 -5.36
CA SER A 236 15.88 -0.68 -6.11
C SER A 236 15.74 -0.79 -7.64
N ARG A 237 14.82 -1.63 -8.11
CA ARG A 237 14.52 -1.84 -9.53
C ARG A 237 13.14 -1.37 -9.96
N PHE A 238 12.42 -0.68 -9.08
CA PHE A 238 11.18 0.03 -9.35
C PHE A 238 11.30 1.44 -8.80
#